data_AF-A0AA44UUV9-F1
#
_entry.id   AF-A0AA44UUV9-F1
#
_cell.length_a   1.000
_cell.length_b   1.000
_cell.length_c   1.000
_cell.angle_alpha   90.00
_cell.angle_beta   90.00
_cell.angle_gamma   90.00
#
_symmetry.space_group_name_H-M   'P 1'
#
loop_
_entity.id
_entity.type
_entity.pdbx_description
1 polymer ?
#
loop_
_entity_poly.entity_id
_entity_poly.type
_entity_poly.pdbx_seq_one_letter_code
_entity_poly.pdbx_strand_id
1 'polypeptide(L)'
;MTLALELFPRRVDPEDFARAQVGRFAGHQLRIGRSRVVHAVAFRSWLGDLTLPVPACHQGWSGFAAAGDLLATSDPVTCRKCALRAGPVAVVAEQTALFPVELP
;
A
#
# COMPACT_ATOMS: atom_id res chain seq x y z
N MET A 1 -7.30 2.28 -26.61
CA MET A 1 -7.75 0.88 -26.50
C MET A 1 -7.50 0.45 -25.08
N THR A 2 -8.54 0.24 -24.29
CA THR A 2 -8.38 -0.15 -22.88
C THR A 2 -8.35 -1.67 -22.77
N LEU A 3 -7.29 -2.20 -22.16
CA LEU A 3 -7.10 -3.64 -21.96
C LEU A 3 -7.73 -4.03 -20.63
N ALA A 4 -8.80 -4.81 -20.67
CA ALA A 4 -9.43 -5.33 -19.47
C ALA A 4 -8.50 -6.31 -18.74
N LEU A 5 -8.43 -6.20 -17.41
CA LEU A 5 -7.73 -7.15 -16.55
C LEU A 5 -8.72 -8.15 -15.97
N GLU A 6 -8.27 -9.39 -15.82
CA GLU A 6 -8.98 -10.40 -15.07
C GLU A 6 -8.62 -10.26 -13.59
N LEU A 7 -9.50 -9.62 -12.81
CA LEU A 7 -9.41 -9.52 -11.35
C LEU A 7 -10.64 -10.23 -10.76
N PHE A 8 -10.54 -11.54 -10.47
CA PHE A 8 -11.65 -12.47 -10.14
C PHE A 8 -12.54 -12.77 -11.37
N PRO A 9 -13.69 -13.50 -11.33
CA PRO A 9 -14.38 -13.93 -12.55
C PRO A 9 -15.15 -12.77 -13.22
N ARG A 10 -14.54 -11.58 -13.28
CA ARG A 10 -15.05 -10.35 -13.87
C ARG A 10 -13.88 -9.62 -14.53
N ARG A 11 -14.09 -9.25 -15.78
CA ARG A 11 -13.24 -8.28 -16.48
C ARG A 11 -13.50 -6.90 -15.92
N VAL A 12 -12.43 -6.22 -15.56
CA VAL A 12 -12.47 -4.83 -15.12
C VAL A 12 -11.60 -3.97 -16.01
N ASP A 13 -12.09 -2.76 -16.28
CA ASP A 13 -11.28 -1.72 -16.88
C ASP A 13 -10.25 -1.21 -15.84
N PRO A 14 -8.94 -1.23 -16.15
CA PRO A 14 -7.90 -0.88 -15.18
C PRO A 14 -7.97 0.57 -14.71
N GLU A 15 -8.32 1.49 -15.61
CA GLU A 15 -8.37 2.92 -15.30
C GLU A 15 -9.55 3.21 -14.37
N ASP A 16 -10.71 2.67 -14.69
CA ASP A 16 -11.89 2.80 -13.84
C ASP A 16 -11.67 2.14 -12.48
N PHE A 17 -11.04 0.96 -12.45
CA PHE A 17 -10.69 0.28 -11.21
C PHE A 17 -9.74 1.13 -10.36
N ALA A 18 -8.63 1.62 -10.93
CA ALA A 18 -7.67 2.45 -10.22
C ALA A 18 -8.31 3.74 -9.71
N ARG A 19 -9.13 4.43 -10.52
CA ARG A 19 -9.86 5.64 -10.14
C ARG A 19 -10.81 5.38 -8.97
N ALA A 20 -11.54 4.26 -9.01
CA ALA A 20 -12.42 3.86 -7.92
C ALA A 20 -11.65 3.56 -6.62
N GLN A 21 -10.48 2.93 -6.71
CA GLN A 21 -9.63 2.68 -5.53
C GLN A 21 -9.06 3.99 -4.96
N VAL A 22 -8.59 4.90 -5.80
CA VAL A 22 -8.14 6.23 -5.36
C VAL A 22 -9.27 6.97 -4.65
N GLY A 23 -10.46 7.03 -5.25
CA GLY A 23 -11.63 7.69 -4.62
C GLY A 23 -12.01 7.05 -3.29
N ARG A 24 -11.98 5.71 -3.19
CA ARG A 24 -12.31 4.99 -1.96
C ARG A 24 -11.31 5.24 -0.82
N PHE A 25 -10.02 5.40 -1.12
CA PHE A 25 -8.97 5.49 -0.11
C PHE A 25 -8.42 6.92 0.10
N ALA A 26 -8.79 7.89 -0.74
CA ALA A 26 -8.44 9.29 -0.54
C ALA A 26 -8.98 9.78 0.82
N GLY A 27 -8.09 10.33 1.65
CA GLY A 27 -8.44 10.81 2.99
C GLY A 27 -8.77 9.72 4.02
N HIS A 28 -8.60 8.44 3.68
CA HIS A 28 -8.90 7.31 4.55
C HIS A 28 -7.65 6.51 4.92
N GLN A 29 -7.82 5.63 5.89
CA GLN A 29 -6.85 4.67 6.38
C GLN A 29 -7.25 3.29 5.86
N LEU A 30 -6.36 2.31 6.04
CA LEU A 30 -6.49 0.99 5.44
C LEU A 30 -6.46 -0.09 6.52
N ARG A 31 -7.36 -1.06 6.41
CA ARG A 31 -7.32 -2.34 7.11
C ARG A 31 -7.14 -3.46 6.10
N ILE A 32 -6.44 -4.51 6.53
CA ILE A 32 -6.19 -5.71 5.73
C ILE A 32 -7.13 -6.82 6.22
N GLY A 33 -8.04 -7.25 5.37
CA GLY A 33 -9.05 -8.27 5.64
C GLY A 33 -9.80 -7.99 6.94
N ARG A 34 -9.76 -8.95 7.87
CA ARG A 34 -10.42 -8.87 9.18
C ARG A 34 -9.53 -8.29 10.30
N SER A 35 -8.30 -7.90 10.00
CA SER A 35 -7.37 -7.34 11.00
C SER A 35 -7.96 -6.07 11.64
N ARG A 36 -7.75 -5.88 12.94
CA ARG A 36 -8.06 -4.62 13.65
C ARG A 36 -6.93 -3.59 13.56
N VAL A 37 -5.80 -3.95 12.96
CA VAL A 37 -4.67 -3.03 12.75
C VAL A 37 -5.01 -2.09 11.60
N VAL A 38 -4.91 -0.79 11.88
CA VAL A 38 -5.20 0.29 10.93
C VAL A 38 -3.88 0.89 10.46
N HIS A 39 -3.70 0.93 9.15
CA HIS A 39 -2.51 1.43 8.48
C HIS A 39 -2.78 2.78 7.83
N ALA A 40 -1.79 3.66 7.81
CA ALA A 40 -1.78 4.78 6.87
C ALA A 40 -1.76 4.24 5.43
N VAL A 41 -2.39 4.97 4.51
CA VAL A 41 -2.41 4.67 3.07
C VAL A 41 -1.26 5.38 2.39
N ALA A 42 -0.62 4.68 1.45
CA ALA A 42 0.20 5.29 0.41
C ALA A 42 -0.32 4.85 -0.96
N PHE A 43 -0.17 5.69 -1.96
CA PHE A 43 -0.43 5.33 -3.36
C PHE A 43 0.88 4.96 -4.05
N ARG A 44 0.86 3.85 -4.78
CA ARG A 44 2.03 3.32 -5.50
C ARG A 44 1.65 2.91 -6.90
N SER A 45 2.60 3.01 -7.82
CA SER A 45 2.47 2.57 -9.21
C SER A 45 2.09 1.09 -9.28
N TRP A 46 1.16 0.77 -10.17
CA TRP A 46 0.69 -0.60 -10.41
C TRP A 46 0.80 -0.98 -11.88
N LEU A 47 0.09 -0.29 -12.77
CA LEU A 47 0.07 -0.56 -14.20
C LEU A 47 0.20 0.75 -14.98
N GLY A 48 1.32 0.92 -15.70
CA GLY A 48 1.66 2.21 -16.29
C GLY A 48 1.64 3.31 -15.23
N ASP A 49 0.93 4.40 -15.52
CA ASP A 49 0.78 5.55 -14.62
C ASP A 49 -0.35 5.37 -13.58
N LEU A 50 -1.04 4.23 -13.57
CA LEU A 50 -2.10 3.94 -12.62
C LEU A 50 -1.53 3.56 -11.25
N THR A 51 -2.18 4.07 -10.19
CA THR A 51 -1.77 3.80 -8.81
C THR A 51 -2.83 3.05 -8.02
N LEU A 52 -2.40 2.22 -7.09
CA LEU A 52 -3.26 1.56 -6.11
C LEU A 52 -2.89 1.93 -4.67
N PRO A 53 -3.87 1.89 -3.74
CA PRO A 53 -3.62 2.06 -2.33
C PRO A 53 -2.88 0.85 -1.76
N VAL A 54 -1.88 1.12 -0.92
CA VAL A 54 -1.14 0.10 -0.16
C VAL A 54 -0.92 0.59 1.28
N PRO A 55 -0.64 -0.31 2.24
CA PRO A 55 -0.16 0.12 3.55
C PRO A 55 1.14 0.92 3.40
N ALA A 56 1.19 2.14 3.95
CA ALA A 56 2.36 3.01 3.87
C ALA A 56 3.62 2.41 4.50
N CYS A 57 3.47 1.42 5.39
CA CYS A 57 4.57 0.67 5.96
C CYS A 57 5.08 -0.50 5.11
N HIS A 58 4.55 -0.67 3.89
CA HIS A 58 4.88 -1.78 2.98
C HIS A 58 4.57 -3.16 3.59
N GLN A 59 3.56 -3.24 4.46
CA GLN A 59 3.10 -4.53 4.98
C GLN A 59 2.50 -5.34 3.83
N GLY A 60 3.06 -6.52 3.59
CA GLY A 60 2.50 -7.50 2.66
C GLY A 60 1.26 -8.19 3.23
N TRP A 61 0.43 -8.72 2.34
CA TRP A 61 -0.69 -9.58 2.66
C TRP A 61 -0.90 -10.59 1.53
N SER A 62 -1.60 -11.67 1.83
CA SER A 62 -2.03 -12.63 0.82
C SER A 62 -3.35 -12.17 0.22
N GLY A 63 -3.38 -11.94 -1.09
CA GLY A 63 -4.57 -11.47 -1.80
C GLY A 63 -4.22 -10.76 -3.10
N PHE A 64 -5.24 -10.36 -3.86
CA PHE A 64 -5.06 -9.69 -5.16
C PHE A 64 -5.29 -8.17 -5.07
N ALA A 65 -5.55 -7.63 -3.87
CA ALA A 65 -5.89 -6.22 -3.65
C ALA A 65 -7.21 -5.77 -4.32
N ALA A 66 -7.93 -6.70 -4.96
CA ALA A 66 -9.10 -6.43 -5.79
C ALA A 66 -10.39 -7.10 -5.28
N ALA A 67 -10.32 -8.04 -4.32
CA ALA A 67 -11.48 -8.72 -3.73
C ALA A 67 -11.88 -8.22 -2.34
N GLY A 68 -11.61 -6.96 -2.03
CA GLY A 68 -11.93 -6.42 -0.70
C GLY A 68 -10.96 -6.89 0.39
N ASP A 69 -9.79 -7.40 0.02
CA ASP A 69 -8.68 -7.66 0.94
C ASP A 69 -8.24 -6.38 1.67
N LEU A 70 -8.48 -5.22 1.04
CA LEU A 70 -8.22 -3.91 1.60
C LEU A 70 -9.54 -3.20 1.86
N LEU A 71 -9.70 -2.71 3.08
CA LEU A 71 -10.87 -1.96 3.51
C LEU A 71 -10.46 -0.54 3.89
N ALA A 72 -11.14 0.45 3.33
CA ALA A 72 -11.01 1.84 3.75
C ALA A 72 -11.71 2.03 5.11
N THR A 73 -11.09 2.79 5.99
CA THR A 73 -11.65 3.16 7.30
C THR A 73 -11.25 4.58 7.67
N SER A 74 -12.07 5.24 8.48
CA SER A 74 -11.74 6.53 9.10
C SER A 74 -11.12 6.39 10.49
N ASP A 75 -10.93 5.15 10.97
CA ASP A 75 -10.27 4.88 12.24
C ASP A 75 -8.83 5.44 12.25
N PRO A 76 -8.31 5.89 13.41
CA PRO A 76 -6.94 6.36 13.52
C PRO A 76 -5.93 5.22 13.26
N VAL A 77 -4.74 5.58 12.76
CA VAL A 77 -3.65 4.64 12.51
C VAL A 77 -3.19 3.97 13.81
N THR A 78 -3.30 2.64 13.89
CA THR A 78 -2.83 1.83 15.03
C THR A 78 -1.59 1.00 14.72
N CYS A 79 -1.20 0.88 13.45
CA CYS A 79 0.03 0.19 13.05
C CYS A 79 1.27 0.96 13.53
N ARG A 80 2.08 0.33 14.38
CA ARG A 80 3.33 0.93 14.91
C ARG A 80 4.30 1.39 13.81
N LYS A 81 4.48 0.62 12.74
CA LYS A 81 5.36 1.00 11.62
C LYS A 81 4.84 2.25 10.88
N CYS A 82 3.53 2.36 10.70
CA CYS A 82 2.93 3.54 10.08
C CYS A 82 3.02 4.77 11.00
N ALA A 83 2.79 4.60 12.30
CA ALA A 83 2.93 5.68 13.28
C ALA A 83 4.36 6.25 13.31
N LEU A 84 5.38 5.38 13.29
CA LEU A 84 6.78 5.81 13.24
C LEU A 84 7.16 6.53 11.94
N ARG A 85 6.56 6.15 10.81
CA ARG A 85 6.80 6.80 9.50
C ARG A 85 6.18 8.19 9.37
N ALA A 86 5.17 8.52 10.19
CA ALA A 86 4.59 9.85 10.24
C ALA A 86 5.41 10.83 11.10
N GLY A 87 6.40 10.32 11.86
CA GLY A 87 7.33 11.14 12.64
C GLY A 87 8.48 11.71 11.79
N PRO A 88 9.28 12.64 12.35
CA PRO A 88 10.46 13.17 11.67
C PRO A 88 11.39 12.02 11.26
N VAL A 89 11.96 12.13 10.05
CA VAL A 89 12.88 11.13 9.48
C VAL A 89 13.97 10.84 10.51
N ALA A 90 13.94 9.64 11.09
CA ALA A 90 14.95 9.21 12.02
C ALA A 90 16.30 9.22 11.28
N VAL A 91 17.29 9.89 11.88
CA VAL A 91 18.68 9.83 11.43
C VAL A 91 19.05 8.35 11.39
N VAL A 92 19.37 7.85 10.20
CA VAL A 92 19.70 6.44 10.01
C VAL A 92 21.00 6.21 10.79
N ALA A 93 20.93 5.45 11.89
CA ALA A 93 22.13 4.96 12.54
C ALA A 93 22.95 4.19 11.51
N GLU A 94 24.26 4.44 11.49
CA GLU A 94 25.20 3.85 10.53
C GLU A 94 24.92 2.36 10.35
N GLN A 95 24.57 1.95 9.12
CA GLN A 95 24.22 0.56 8.86
C GLN A 95 25.44 -0.31 9.15
N THR A 96 25.28 -1.30 10.04
CA THR A 96 26.32 -2.30 10.27
C THR A 96 26.65 -2.97 8.94
N ALA A 97 27.90 -2.84 8.51
CA ALA A 97 28.40 -3.51 7.33
C ALA A 97 28.27 -5.03 7.51
N LEU A 98 27.45 -5.67 6.68
CA LEU A 98 27.28 -7.13 6.69
C LEU A 98 28.50 -7.85 6.10
N PHE A 99 29.27 -7.16 5.26
CA PHE A 99 30.47 -7.65 4.62
C PHE A 99 31.55 -6.55 4.61
N PRO A 100 32.84 -6.93 4.60
CA PRO A 100 33.92 -5.98 4.39
C PRO A 100 33.73 -5.24 3.06
N VAL A 101 33.90 -3.92 3.07
CA VAL A 101 34.02 -3.14 1.83
C VAL A 101 35.49 -3.21 1.44
N GLU A 102 35.83 -4.02 0.44
CA GLU A 102 37.13 -3.92 -0.21
C GLU A 102 37.11 -2.67 -1.11
N LEU A 103 37.80 -1.62 -0.65
CA LEU A 103 38.06 -0.43 -1.46
C LEU A 103 39.27 -0.72 -2.38
N PRO A 104 39.24 -0.25 -3.64
CA PRO A 104 40.33 -0.46 -4.59
C PRO A 104 41.62 0.26 -4.21
#